data_AF-A0A176W461-F1
#
_entry.id   AF-A0A176W461-F1
#
_cell.length_a   1.000
_cell.length_b   1.000
_cell.length_c   1.000
_cell.angle_alpha   90.00
_cell.angle_beta   90.00
_cell.angle_gamma   90.00
#
_symmetry.space_group_name_H-M   'P 1'
#
loop_
_entity.id
_entity.type
_entity.pdbx_description
1 polymer ?
#
loop_
_entity_poly.entity_id
_entity_poly.type
_entity_poly.pdbx_seq_one_letter_code
_entity_poly.pdbx_strand_id
1 'polypeptide(L)'
;MLLGVVVFGGAVVLMWMWSRRSLSKTDAALVASPEQVARPGAADLEGNQTSLLAQASIAEGPRPNIADLFEGISDKYPGEDLGVMVSGPESLQNSVAEACRNRNFKYCNTRFQFYSISFDL
;
A
#
# COMPACT_ATOMS: atom_id res chain seq x y z
N MET A 1 1.67 -1.48 -51.39
CA MET A 1 0.58 -1.11 -50.46
C MET A 1 0.30 -2.22 -49.44
N LEU A 2 0.16 -3.48 -49.85
CA LEU A 2 -0.06 -4.62 -48.93
C LEU A 2 1.15 -4.92 -48.02
N LEU A 3 2.39 -4.83 -48.51
CA LEU A 3 3.59 -5.06 -47.68
C LEU A 3 3.68 -4.09 -46.49
N GLY A 4 3.30 -2.82 -46.68
CA GLY A 4 3.33 -1.83 -45.61
C GLY A 4 2.33 -2.14 -44.50
N VAL A 5 1.12 -2.60 -44.87
CA VAL A 5 0.07 -3.00 -43.93
C VAL A 5 0.49 -4.25 -43.15
N VAL A 6 1.15 -5.21 -43.79
CA VAL A 6 1.64 -6.43 -43.12
C VAL A 6 2.78 -6.12 -42.14
N VAL A 7 3.71 -5.24 -42.50
CA VAL A 7 4.85 -4.89 -41.62
C VAL A 7 4.39 -4.02 -40.46
N PHE A 8 3.61 -2.96 -40.69
CA PHE A 8 3.12 -2.10 -39.61
C PHE A 8 2.08 -2.82 -38.74
N GLY A 9 1.15 -3.55 -39.35
CA GLY A 9 0.15 -4.33 -38.62
C GLY A 9 0.78 -5.48 -37.82
N GLY A 10 1.75 -6.18 -38.41
CA GLY A 10 2.50 -7.24 -37.73
C GLY A 10 3.30 -6.72 -36.55
N ALA A 11 3.97 -5.57 -36.69
CA ALA A 11 4.75 -4.95 -35.61
C ALA A 11 3.87 -4.60 -34.39
N VAL A 12 2.66 -4.07 -34.62
CA VAL A 12 1.72 -3.75 -33.54
C VAL A 12 1.25 -5.01 -32.81
N VAL A 13 0.95 -6.08 -33.54
CA VAL A 13 0.54 -7.37 -32.94
C VAL A 13 1.67 -8.01 -32.14
N LEU A 14 2.90 -7.96 -32.65
CA LEU A 14 4.09 -8.46 -31.94
C LEU A 14 4.36 -7.65 -30.67
N MET A 15 4.26 -6.33 -30.73
CA MET A 15 4.44 -5.44 -29.58
C MET A 15 3.35 -5.65 -28.52
N TRP A 16 2.10 -5.84 -28.93
CA TRP A 16 0.99 -6.18 -28.04
C TRP A 16 1.19 -7.54 -27.36
N MET A 17 1.64 -8.55 -28.11
CA MET A 17 1.88 -9.89 -27.59
C MET A 17 3.10 -9.93 -26.65
N TRP A 18 4.15 -9.13 -26.92
CA TRP A 18 5.28 -8.94 -26.01
C TRP A 18 4.89 -8.24 -24.71
N SER A 19 4.07 -7.18 -24.79
CA SER A 19 3.56 -6.48 -23.60
C SER A 19 2.77 -7.42 -22.67
N ARG A 20 1.87 -8.26 -23.22
CA ARG A 20 1.15 -9.26 -22.42
C ARG A 20 2.09 -10.28 -21.77
N ARG A 21 3.10 -10.77 -22.50
CA ARG A 21 4.09 -11.72 -21.94
C ARG A 21 4.95 -11.08 -20.83
N SER A 22 5.24 -9.78 -20.94
CA SER A 22 5.97 -9.06 -19.88
C SER A 22 5.13 -8.97 -18.61
N LEU A 23 3.83 -8.62 -18.72
CA LEU A 23 2.90 -8.59 -17.60
C LEU A 23 2.73 -9.96 -16.94
N SER A 24 2.58 -11.04 -17.72
CA SER A 24 2.45 -12.39 -17.16
C SER A 24 3.70 -12.89 -16.42
N LYS A 25 4.90 -12.40 -16.79
CA LYS A 25 6.14 -12.73 -16.07
C LYS A 25 6.25 -11.98 -14.74
N THR A 26 5.70 -10.76 -14.66
CA THR A 26 5.65 -9.99 -13.42
C THR A 26 4.60 -10.57 -12.46
N ASP A 27 3.44 -11.00 -12.97
CA ASP A 27 2.40 -11.64 -12.16
C ASP A 27 2.82 -13.02 -11.65
N ALA A 28 3.53 -13.83 -12.46
CA ALA A 28 4.03 -15.14 -12.02
C ALA A 28 5.07 -15.06 -10.88
N ALA A 29 5.77 -13.93 -10.73
CA ALA A 29 6.69 -13.69 -9.63
C ALA A 29 5.97 -13.21 -8.35
N LEU A 30 4.77 -12.65 -8.45
CA LEU A 30 3.95 -12.20 -7.33
C LEU A 30 2.94 -13.25 -6.83
N VAL A 31 2.60 -14.25 -7.64
CA VAL A 31 1.63 -15.31 -7.28
C VAL A 31 2.30 -16.52 -6.59
N ALA A 32 3.64 -16.55 -6.50
CA ALA A 32 4.38 -17.56 -5.77
C ALA A 32 4.66 -17.17 -4.32
N SER A 33 3.65 -16.74 -3.57
CA SER A 33 3.62 -16.88 -2.11
C SER A 33 2.23 -16.54 -1.53
N PRO A 34 1.34 -17.52 -1.29
CA PRO A 34 0.40 -17.43 -0.20
C PRO A 34 1.15 -17.91 1.05
N GLU A 35 2.24 -17.23 1.43
CA GLU A 35 2.76 -17.39 2.79
C GLU A 35 1.73 -16.73 3.69
N GLN A 36 0.84 -17.60 4.18
CA GLN A 36 0.14 -17.44 5.43
C GLN A 36 1.15 -16.95 6.46
N VAL A 37 1.28 -15.63 6.58
CA VAL A 37 1.92 -15.02 7.74
C VAL A 37 1.04 -15.41 8.90
N ALA A 38 1.40 -16.52 9.53
CA ALA A 38 0.87 -16.93 10.81
C ALA A 38 1.13 -15.79 11.78
N ARG A 39 0.11 -14.94 11.96
CA ARG A 39 0.11 -13.92 13.01
C ARG A 39 0.16 -14.68 14.34
N PRO A 40 1.23 -14.56 15.14
CA PRO A 40 1.20 -15.10 16.48
C PRO A 40 0.26 -14.17 17.27
N GLY A 41 -0.97 -14.64 17.53
CA GLY A 41 -1.91 -13.96 18.42
C GLY A 41 -3.16 -13.35 17.78
N ALA A 42 -3.62 -13.81 16.61
CA ALA A 42 -5.00 -13.54 16.18
C ALA A 42 -5.99 -14.38 17.02
N ALA A 43 -6.07 -14.11 18.32
CA ALA A 43 -7.28 -14.43 19.05
C ALA A 43 -8.40 -13.61 18.42
N ASP A 44 -9.44 -14.27 17.94
CA ASP A 44 -10.61 -13.63 17.40
C ASP A 44 -11.28 -12.81 18.51
N LEU A 45 -11.06 -11.49 18.48
CA LEU A 45 -11.55 -10.55 19.48
C LEU A 45 -13.06 -10.33 19.36
N GLU A 46 -13.68 -10.73 18.25
CA GLU A 46 -15.13 -10.68 18.08
C GLU A 46 -15.83 -11.72 18.97
N GLY A 47 -15.17 -12.85 19.26
CA GLY A 47 -15.73 -13.94 20.05
C GLY A 47 -15.57 -13.80 21.57
N ASN A 48 -14.66 -12.94 22.04
CA ASN A 48 -14.33 -12.81 23.46
C ASN A 48 -14.79 -11.45 24.01
N GLN A 49 -15.91 -11.46 24.74
CA GLN A 49 -16.52 -10.29 25.40
C GLN A 49 -15.63 -9.63 26.48
N THR A 50 -14.39 -10.07 26.67
CA THR A 50 -13.39 -9.27 27.39
C THR A 50 -13.25 -7.94 26.68
N SER A 51 -13.77 -6.89 27.31
CA SER A 51 -13.80 -5.52 26.78
C SER A 51 -12.50 -5.19 26.06
N LEU A 52 -12.57 -4.80 24.79
CA LEU A 52 -11.42 -4.30 24.01
C LEU A 52 -10.64 -3.24 24.80
N LEU A 53 -11.31 -2.51 25.69
CA LEU A 53 -10.70 -1.54 26.60
C LEU A 53 -9.72 -2.17 27.60
N ALA A 54 -9.93 -3.42 28.03
CA ALA A 54 -9.01 -4.14 28.90
C ALA A 54 -7.73 -4.58 28.18
N GLN A 55 -7.75 -4.64 26.85
CA GLN A 55 -6.59 -4.95 26.00
C GLN A 55 -5.98 -3.70 25.36
N ALA A 56 -6.71 -2.59 25.35
CA ALA A 56 -6.23 -1.32 24.84
C ALA A 56 -5.20 -0.72 25.80
N SER A 57 -4.00 -0.48 25.30
CA SER A 57 -3.02 0.37 25.98
C SER A 57 -3.27 1.81 25.55
N ILE A 58 -3.71 2.66 26.48
CA ILE A 58 -3.86 4.10 26.25
C ILE A 58 -2.57 4.76 26.71
N ALA A 59 -1.78 5.24 25.76
CA ALA A 59 -0.64 6.10 26.04
C ALA A 59 -1.08 7.56 25.93
N GLU A 60 -1.17 8.25 27.07
CA GLU A 60 -1.42 9.68 27.14
C GLU A 60 -0.16 10.43 26.70
N GLY A 61 -0.28 11.33 25.73
CA GLY A 61 0.87 12.08 25.20
C GLY A 61 0.47 13.16 24.20
N PRO A 62 1.43 14.02 23.81
CA PRO A 62 1.18 15.03 22.78
C PRO A 62 0.88 14.36 21.43
N ARG A 63 0.19 15.08 20.54
CA ARG A 63 -0.08 14.62 19.18
C ARG A 63 1.25 14.28 18.49
N PRO A 64 1.41 13.07 17.93
CA PRO A 64 2.64 12.69 17.27
C PRO A 64 2.86 13.52 16.00
N ASN A 65 4.13 13.83 15.71
CA ASN A 65 4.51 14.44 14.45
C ASN A 65 4.47 13.37 13.34
N ILE A 66 3.51 13.52 12.42
CA ILE A 66 3.28 12.57 11.33
C ILE A 66 4.50 12.50 10.41
N ALA A 67 5.20 13.62 10.17
CA ALA A 67 6.35 13.64 9.28
C ALA A 67 7.50 12.77 9.83
N ASP A 68 7.82 12.91 11.11
CA ASP A 68 8.89 12.16 11.78
C ASP A 68 8.56 10.66 11.83
N LEU A 69 7.28 10.33 12.00
CA LEU A 69 6.78 8.95 11.97
C LEU A 69 7.02 8.30 10.60
N PHE A 70 6.71 9.01 9.53
CA PHE A 70 6.88 8.52 8.16
C PHE A 70 8.36 8.39 7.79
N GLU A 71 9.22 9.28 8.30
CA GLU A 71 10.66 9.18 8.13
C GLU A 71 11.21 7.91 8.80
N GLY A 72 10.88 7.68 10.08
CA GLY A 72 11.31 6.48 10.79
C GLY A 72 10.78 5.17 10.18
N ILE A 73 9.56 5.20 9.62
CA ILE A 73 8.99 4.05 8.89
C ILE A 73 9.72 3.82 7.57
N SER A 74 9.99 4.89 6.80
CA SER A 74 10.68 4.80 5.52
C SER A 74 12.10 4.27 5.65
N ASP A 75 12.81 4.64 6.72
CA ASP A 75 14.16 4.15 7.00
C ASP A 75 14.16 2.67 7.38
N LYS A 76 13.08 2.19 8.02
CA LYS A 76 12.90 0.80 8.43
C LYS A 76 12.51 -0.12 7.26
N TYR A 77 11.74 0.40 6.30
CA TYR A 77 11.22 -0.37 5.14
C TYR A 77 11.61 0.31 3.82
N PRO A 78 12.91 0.30 3.44
CA PRO A 78 13.36 0.90 2.19
C PRO A 78 12.95 0.01 1.00
N GLY A 79 12.41 0.61 -0.06
CA GLY A 79 12.03 -0.11 -1.29
C GLY A 79 10.60 -0.65 -1.29
N GLU A 80 9.87 -0.53 -0.17
CA GLU A 80 8.53 -1.09 -0.02
C GLU A 80 7.41 -0.09 -0.38
N ASP A 81 6.24 -0.64 -0.71
CA ASP A 81 5.00 0.11 -0.93
C ASP A 81 4.08 -0.07 0.29
N LEU A 82 3.90 1.01 1.06
CA LEU A 82 3.26 0.99 2.37
C LEU A 82 1.87 1.64 2.30
N GLY A 83 0.85 0.89 2.71
CA GLY A 83 -0.51 1.40 2.86
C GLY A 83 -0.71 2.14 4.17
N VAL A 84 -1.24 3.36 4.10
CA VAL A 84 -1.61 4.19 5.25
C VAL A 84 -3.13 4.31 5.27
N MET A 85 -3.76 3.70 6.26
CA MET A 85 -5.21 3.74 6.46
C MET A 85 -5.56 4.73 7.56
N VAL A 86 -6.52 5.61 7.29
CA VAL A 86 -6.94 6.66 8.22
C VAL A 86 -8.45 6.70 8.33
N SER A 87 -8.94 6.63 9.57
CA SER A 87 -10.33 6.89 9.94
C SER A 87 -10.33 7.95 11.04
N GLY A 88 -11.03 9.06 10.81
CA GLY A 88 -11.03 10.19 11.74
C GLY A 88 -11.50 11.50 11.11
N PRO A 89 -11.36 12.64 11.82
CA PRO A 89 -11.79 13.94 11.31
C PRO A 89 -11.03 14.33 10.03
N GLU A 90 -11.68 15.12 9.18
CA GLU A 90 -11.14 15.54 7.89
C GLU A 90 -9.77 16.24 8.02
N SER A 91 -9.57 17.02 9.09
CA SER A 91 -8.30 17.68 9.38
C SER A 91 -7.13 16.71 9.58
N LEU A 92 -7.40 15.54 10.18
CA LEU A 92 -6.40 14.49 10.37
C LEU A 92 -6.17 13.74 9.06
N GLN A 93 -7.23 13.42 8.31
CA GLN A 93 -7.11 12.80 7.00
C GLN A 93 -6.26 13.64 6.05
N ASN A 94 -6.54 14.94 5.95
CA ASN A 94 -5.79 15.88 5.12
C ASN A 94 -4.32 15.99 5.55
N SER A 95 -4.07 16.07 6.85
CA SER A 95 -2.70 16.14 7.38
C SER A 95 -1.87 14.89 7.07
N VAL A 96 -2.48 13.70 7.16
CA VAL A 96 -1.80 12.44 6.81
C VAL A 96 -1.61 12.31 5.30
N ALA A 97 -2.62 12.67 4.51
CA ALA A 97 -2.53 12.66 3.05
C ALA A 97 -1.43 13.61 2.54
N GLU A 98 -1.31 14.80 3.14
CA GLU A 98 -0.24 15.76 2.83
C GLU A 98 1.15 15.20 3.19
N ALA A 99 1.28 14.55 4.34
CA ALA A 99 2.53 13.90 4.74
C ALA A 99 2.93 12.77 3.77
N CYS A 100 1.98 11.91 3.39
CA CYS A 100 2.19 10.85 2.38
C CYS A 100 2.67 11.45 1.05
N ARG A 101 1.98 12.50 0.59
CA ARG A 101 2.30 13.19 -0.66
C ARG A 101 3.69 13.80 -0.61
N ASN A 102 4.03 14.53 0.44
CA ASN A 102 5.35 15.16 0.61
C ASN A 102 6.48 14.12 0.62
N ARG A 103 6.29 12.98 1.29
CA ARG A 103 7.30 11.92 1.34
C ARG A 103 7.48 11.23 0.00
N ASN A 104 6.41 11.02 -0.77
CA ASN A 104 6.49 10.46 -2.12
C ASN A 104 7.14 11.42 -3.14
N PHE A 105 7.06 12.74 -2.91
CA PHE A 105 7.73 13.73 -3.78
C PHE A 105 9.22 13.84 -3.52
N LYS A 106 9.64 13.69 -2.27
CA LYS A 106 11.06 13.48 -1.96
C LYS A 106 11.45 12.15 -2.59
N TYR A 107 12.59 12.07 -3.27
CA TYR A 107 13.12 10.83 -3.86
C TYR A 107 13.48 9.84 -2.75
N CYS A 108 12.46 9.28 -2.12
CA CYS A 108 12.54 8.35 -1.02
C CYS A 108 12.31 6.96 -1.58
N ASN A 109 13.03 5.99 -1.04
CA ASN A 109 12.99 4.61 -1.54
C ASN A 109 11.68 3.90 -1.16
N THR A 110 10.82 4.52 -0.36
CA THR A 110 9.56 3.94 0.15
C THR A 110 8.39 4.74 -0.39
N ARG A 111 7.38 4.04 -0.93
CA ARG A 111 6.15 4.66 -1.45
C ARG A 111 5.04 4.54 -0.42
N PHE A 112 4.33 5.63 -0.17
CA PHE A 112 3.18 5.65 0.74
C PHE A 112 1.88 5.79 -0.05
N GLN A 113 0.93 4.89 0.17
CA GLN A 113 -0.41 4.93 -0.41
C GLN A 113 -1.42 5.30 0.67
N PHE A 114 -2.12 6.43 0.47
CA PHE A 114 -3.11 6.91 1.42
C PHE A 114 -4.50 6.32 1.12
N TYR A 115 -5.14 5.81 2.16
CA TYR A 115 -6.50 5.27 2.16
C TYR A 115 -7.32 5.95 3.26
N SER A 116 -8.34 6.71 2.86
CA SER A 116 -9.38 7.18 3.78
C SER A 116 -10.43 6.09 3.92
N ILE A 117 -10.70 5.67 5.16
CA ILE A 117 -11.67 4.64 5.49
C ILE A 117 -12.65 5.22 6.48
N SER A 118 -13.94 5.02 6.22
CA SER A 118 -15.00 5.30 7.17
C SER A 118 -15.57 3.96 7.62
N PHE A 119 -15.46 3.68 8.91
CA PHE A 119 -16.15 2.55 9.52
C PHE A 119 -17.55 3.04 9.88
N ASP A 120 -18.51 2.72 9.03
CA ASP A 120 -19.93 2.85 9.37
C ASP A 120 -20.35 1.60 10.15
N LEU A 121 -21.15 1.78 11.21
CA LEU A 121 -21.62 0.73 12.11
C LEU A 121 -23.09 0.41 11.86
#